data_AF-Q09FB9-F1
#
_entry.id   AF-Q09FB9-F1
#
_cell.length_a   1.000
_cell.length_b   1.000
_cell.length_c   1.000
_cell.angle_alpha   90.00
_cell.angle_beta   90.00
_cell.angle_gamma   90.00
#
_symmetry.space_group_name_H-M   'P 1'
#
loop_
_entity.id
_entity.type
_entity.pdbx_description
1 polymer ?
#
loop_
_entity_poly.entity_id
_entity_poly.type
_entity_poly.pdbx_seq_one_letter_code
_entity_poly.pdbx_strand_id
1 'polypeptide(L)'
;MKFKREFKFLIKKKNFKFKKFKLLLKIYYSIKNLIKYYKIIKLNNSMIKSKLLIKTYSYFNFLTNGLDLKYENLYQDFNTNNLIFKHYKIKNLIITDKNNLSIIKFQQFLNIIDNKYINEFNEDSLLDIFYINLFLYYNLILEFYKNLINTQLLKIN
;
A
#
# COMPACT_ATOMS: atom_id res chain seq x y z
N MET A 1 13.38 42.03 29.65
CA MET A 1 12.31 42.29 28.65
C MET A 1 11.53 43.54 29.03
N LYS A 2 11.23 44.40 28.05
CA LYS A 2 10.26 45.50 28.19
C LYS A 2 8.84 44.92 28.34
N PHE A 3 7.92 45.66 28.97
CA PHE A 3 6.50 45.28 29.13
C PHE A 3 6.20 43.95 29.84
N LYS A 4 6.88 43.65 30.97
CA LYS A 4 6.63 42.45 31.79
C LYS A 4 5.14 42.24 32.14
N ARG A 5 4.36 43.33 32.29
CA ARG A 5 2.92 43.27 32.59
C ARG A 5 2.09 42.80 31.39
N GLU A 6 2.46 43.18 30.18
CA GLU A 6 1.74 42.79 28.96
C GLU A 6 1.98 41.33 28.60
N PHE A 7 3.19 40.81 28.83
CA PHE A 7 3.44 39.37 28.74
C PHE A 7 2.54 38.57 29.68
N LYS A 8 2.43 39.01 30.95
CA LYS A 8 1.49 38.41 31.91
C LYS A 8 0.03 38.55 31.44
N PHE A 9 -0.33 39.67 30.81
CA PHE A 9 -1.67 39.90 30.27
C PHE A 9 -1.99 39.00 29.07
N LEU A 10 -1.05 38.81 28.14
CA LEU A 10 -1.18 37.89 27.02
C LEU A 10 -1.41 36.46 27.50
N ILE A 11 -0.65 36.01 28.49
CA ILE A 11 -0.82 34.68 29.10
C ILE A 11 -2.17 34.56 29.82
N LYS A 12 -2.65 35.65 30.44
CA LYS A 12 -3.97 35.69 31.09
C LYS A 12 -5.15 35.74 30.11
N LYS A 13 -4.96 36.04 28.83
CA LYS A 13 -6.06 36.05 27.85
C LYS A 13 -6.67 34.65 27.73
N LYS A 14 -7.96 34.55 28.02
CA LYS A 14 -8.77 33.35 27.77
C LYS A 14 -9.82 33.68 26.71
N ASN A 15 -9.78 32.96 25.61
CA ASN A 15 -10.74 33.13 24.52
C ASN A 15 -12.07 32.46 24.91
N PHE A 16 -13.03 33.28 25.38
CA PHE A 16 -14.38 32.80 25.70
C PHE A 16 -15.10 32.29 24.45
N LYS A 17 -15.57 31.04 24.52
CA LYS A 17 -16.23 30.32 23.42
C LYS A 17 -17.39 31.11 22.79
N PHE A 18 -18.15 31.85 23.59
CA PHE A 18 -19.38 32.52 23.15
C PHE A 18 -19.20 33.97 22.70
N LYS A 19 -18.02 34.59 22.89
CA LYS A 19 -17.79 36.01 22.57
C LYS A 19 -18.04 36.35 21.09
N LYS A 20 -17.93 35.38 20.18
CA LYS A 20 -18.12 35.56 18.73
C LYS A 20 -18.96 34.43 18.08
N PHE A 21 -20.03 33.99 18.75
CA PHE A 21 -20.83 32.85 18.28
C PHE A 21 -21.45 33.05 16.88
N LYS A 22 -21.97 34.26 16.57
CA LYS A 22 -22.54 34.57 15.24
C LYS A 22 -21.51 34.41 14.11
N LEU A 23 -20.25 34.77 14.36
CA LEU A 23 -19.15 34.60 13.40
C LEU A 23 -18.83 33.12 13.17
N LEU A 24 -18.88 32.32 14.24
CA LEU A 24 -18.61 30.88 14.17
C LEU A 24 -19.59 30.16 13.25
N LEU A 25 -20.87 30.57 13.17
CA LEU A 25 -21.83 29.93 12.26
C LEU A 25 -21.34 30.03 10.80
N LYS A 26 -20.97 31.23 10.34
CA LYS A 26 -20.47 31.45 8.97
C LYS A 26 -19.21 30.62 8.69
N ILE A 27 -18.27 30.63 9.65
CA ILE A 27 -16.97 29.93 9.52
C ILE A 27 -17.13 28.41 9.60
N TYR A 28 -17.99 27.90 10.48
CA TYR A 28 -18.17 26.48 10.70
C TYR A 28 -18.70 25.80 9.44
N TYR A 29 -19.70 26.40 8.79
CA TYR A 29 -20.27 25.84 7.57
C TYR A 29 -19.28 25.86 6.39
N SER A 30 -18.40 26.86 6.29
CA SER A 30 -17.37 26.88 5.24
C SER A 30 -16.23 25.88 5.48
N ILE A 31 -15.82 25.68 6.74
CA ILE A 31 -14.69 24.82 7.09
C ILE A 31 -15.01 23.31 6.98
N LYS A 32 -16.29 22.89 6.96
CA LYS A 32 -16.67 21.46 6.87
C LYS A 32 -15.95 20.71 5.73
N ASN A 33 -15.69 21.37 4.60
CA ASN A 33 -15.02 20.75 3.46
C ASN A 33 -13.51 20.56 3.66
N LEU A 34 -12.86 21.34 4.53
CA LEU A 34 -11.44 21.16 4.85
C LEU A 34 -11.18 19.78 5.47
N ILE A 35 -12.11 19.25 6.27
CA ILE A 35 -11.98 17.91 6.86
C ILE A 35 -11.90 16.84 5.76
N LYS A 36 -12.70 16.97 4.69
CA LYS A 36 -12.65 16.05 3.55
C LYS A 36 -11.31 16.17 2.82
N TYR A 37 -10.83 17.39 2.62
CA TYR A 37 -9.56 17.66 1.97
C TYR A 37 -8.37 17.06 2.74
N TYR A 38 -8.32 17.24 4.07
CA TYR A 38 -7.28 16.64 4.90
C TYR A 38 -7.32 15.12 4.92
N LYS A 39 -8.50 14.49 4.83
CA LYS A 39 -8.62 13.03 4.69
C LYS A 39 -7.91 12.55 3.43
N ILE A 40 -8.12 13.23 2.30
CA ILE A 40 -7.46 12.87 1.03
C ILE A 40 -5.95 13.00 1.16
N ILE A 41 -5.45 14.17 1.61
CA ILE A 41 -4.00 14.40 1.73
C ILE A 41 -3.34 13.34 2.62
N LYS A 42 -3.90 13.08 3.80
CA LYS A 42 -3.33 12.12 4.76
C LYS A 42 -3.36 10.68 4.22
N LEU A 43 -4.30 10.35 3.34
CA LEU A 43 -4.46 9.01 2.77
C LEU A 43 -3.79 8.83 1.40
N ASN A 44 -3.24 9.88 0.79
CA ASN A 44 -2.52 9.76 -0.49
C ASN A 44 -1.28 8.88 -0.39
N ASN A 45 -0.56 8.94 0.74
CA ASN A 45 0.61 8.07 0.96
C ASN A 45 0.21 6.59 0.96
N SER A 46 -0.92 6.25 1.60
CA SER A 46 -1.51 4.92 1.46
C SER A 46 -1.86 4.63 0.00
N MET A 47 -2.52 5.52 -0.74
CA MET A 47 -2.81 5.21 -2.15
C MET A 47 -1.57 4.80 -2.95
N ILE A 48 -0.47 5.55 -2.81
CA ILE A 48 0.80 5.29 -3.52
C ILE A 48 1.40 3.95 -3.10
N LYS A 49 1.55 3.72 -1.80
CA LYS A 49 2.12 2.48 -1.27
C LYS A 49 1.33 1.24 -1.72
N SER A 50 0.02 1.36 -2.01
CA SER A 50 -0.85 0.19 -2.23
C SER A 50 -0.66 -0.39 -3.61
N LYS A 51 -0.20 0.46 -4.54
CA LYS A 51 0.16 0.09 -5.90
C LYS A 51 1.56 -0.52 -6.01
N LEU A 52 2.43 -0.24 -5.05
CA LEU A 52 3.84 -0.67 -5.08
C LEU A 52 4.08 -2.00 -4.36
N LEU A 53 3.07 -2.53 -3.66
CA LEU A 53 3.22 -3.79 -2.95
C LEU A 53 3.02 -4.96 -3.89
N ILE A 54 4.03 -5.83 -3.92
CA ILE A 54 4.03 -7.08 -4.67
C ILE A 54 3.34 -8.15 -3.84
N LYS A 55 3.97 -8.65 -2.77
CA LYS A 55 3.35 -9.63 -1.88
C LYS A 55 2.59 -8.92 -0.76
N THR A 56 1.28 -9.15 -0.72
CA THR A 56 0.38 -8.48 0.22
C THR A 56 -0.28 -9.51 1.13
N TYR A 57 -0.10 -9.32 2.42
CA TYR A 57 -0.78 -10.07 3.46
C TYR A 57 -1.83 -9.17 4.11
N SER A 58 -3.08 -9.56 3.97
CA SER A 58 -4.22 -8.81 4.50
C SER A 58 -4.62 -9.38 5.86
N TYR A 59 -4.83 -8.50 6.83
CA TYR A 59 -5.25 -8.84 8.19
C TYR A 59 -6.49 -8.05 8.58
N PHE A 60 -7.35 -8.65 9.39
CA PHE A 60 -8.50 -8.00 10.00
C PHE A 60 -8.44 -8.07 11.53
N ASN A 61 -9.00 -7.04 12.16
CA ASN A 61 -9.13 -6.97 13.60
C ASN A 61 -10.40 -7.69 14.05
N PHE A 62 -10.32 -8.51 15.10
CA PHE A 62 -11.47 -9.13 15.75
C PHE A 62 -11.66 -8.66 17.21
N LEU A 63 -11.08 -7.51 17.57
CA LEU A 63 -11.36 -6.83 18.84
C LEU A 63 -12.83 -6.48 18.99
N THR A 64 -13.39 -6.84 20.14
CA THR A 64 -14.67 -6.33 20.66
C THR A 64 -14.48 -4.95 21.30
N ASN A 65 -13.65 -4.89 22.34
CA ASN A 65 -13.23 -3.68 23.04
C ASN A 65 -11.81 -3.86 23.58
N GLY A 66 -11.20 -2.77 24.05
CA GLY A 66 -9.84 -2.80 24.60
C GLY A 66 -9.74 -3.21 26.08
N LEU A 67 -10.83 -3.66 26.72
CA LEU A 67 -10.81 -3.92 28.17
C LEU A 67 -9.98 -5.16 28.50
N ASP A 68 -10.19 -6.28 27.80
CA ASP A 68 -9.44 -7.52 28.05
C ASP A 68 -7.93 -7.28 28.00
N LEU A 69 -7.48 -6.52 26.99
CA LEU A 69 -6.06 -6.18 26.83
C LEU A 69 -5.57 -5.26 27.96
N LYS A 70 -6.36 -4.24 28.34
CA LYS A 70 -6.00 -3.32 29.42
C LYS A 70 -5.91 -4.00 30.78
N TYR A 71 -6.80 -4.93 31.09
CA TYR A 71 -6.77 -5.68 32.35
C TYR A 71 -5.50 -6.54 32.47
N GLU A 72 -4.94 -6.97 31.34
CA GLU A 72 -3.68 -7.72 31.27
C GLU A 72 -2.45 -6.81 31.04
N ASN A 73 -2.61 -5.48 31.05
CA ASN A 73 -1.57 -4.50 30.68
C ASN A 73 -0.97 -4.70 29.27
N LEU A 74 -1.71 -5.35 28.37
CA LEU A 74 -1.35 -5.55 26.98
C LEU A 74 -1.92 -4.43 26.10
N TYR A 75 -1.23 -4.16 24.99
CA TYR A 75 -1.72 -3.25 23.95
C TYR A 75 -1.30 -3.74 22.56
N GLN A 76 -2.02 -3.29 21.54
CA GLN A 76 -1.64 -3.55 20.15
C GLN A 76 -0.54 -2.58 19.75
N ASP A 77 0.69 -3.09 19.61
CA ASP A 77 1.81 -2.29 19.11
C ASP A 77 1.84 -2.28 17.57
N PHE A 78 1.85 -1.09 17.00
CA PHE A 78 1.95 -0.85 15.56
C PHE A 78 3.28 -0.18 15.18
N ASN A 79 4.14 0.16 16.15
CA ASN A 79 5.42 0.82 15.89
C ASN A 79 6.51 -0.19 15.51
N THR A 80 6.46 -1.39 16.07
CA THR A 80 7.46 -2.46 15.88
C THR A 80 7.41 -3.09 14.49
N ASN A 81 6.26 -3.01 13.83
CA ASN A 81 6.06 -3.47 12.47
C ASN A 81 5.81 -2.26 11.58
N ASN A 82 6.69 -2.02 10.59
CA ASN A 82 6.46 -1.04 9.53
C ASN A 82 5.22 -1.44 8.73
N LEU A 83 4.03 -1.19 9.27
CA LEU A 83 2.78 -1.39 8.58
C LEU A 83 2.76 -0.47 7.37
N ILE A 84 2.60 -1.07 6.20
CA ILE A 84 2.54 -0.30 4.96
C ILE A 84 1.15 0.35 4.86
N PHE A 85 0.11 -0.33 5.37
CA PHE A 85 -1.28 0.12 5.38
C PHE A 85 -1.99 -0.05 6.70
N LYS A 86 -2.71 1.00 7.08
CA LYS A 86 -3.78 0.91 8.06
C LYS A 86 -5.00 1.67 7.56
N HIS A 87 -6.09 0.95 7.33
CA HIS A 87 -7.44 1.52 7.24
C HIS A 87 -7.66 2.55 6.11
N TYR A 88 -7.11 2.30 4.91
CA TYR A 88 -7.25 3.20 3.76
C TYR A 88 -8.68 3.24 3.18
N LYS A 89 -9.22 2.08 2.79
CA LYS A 89 -10.62 1.95 2.34
C LYS A 89 -11.47 1.21 3.38
N ILE A 90 -11.02 0.02 3.77
CA ILE A 90 -11.69 -0.81 4.77
C ILE A 90 -11.08 -0.51 6.13
N LYS A 91 -11.89 0.03 7.05
CA LYS A 91 -11.45 0.53 8.35
C LYS A 91 -10.93 -0.52 9.33
N ASN A 92 -11.11 -1.81 9.05
CA ASN A 92 -10.63 -2.90 9.91
C ASN A 92 -9.42 -3.62 9.30
N LEU A 93 -9.08 -3.30 8.05
CA LEU A 93 -8.09 -4.01 7.28
C LEU A 93 -6.71 -3.36 7.43
N ILE A 94 -5.70 -4.22 7.57
CA ILE A 94 -4.28 -3.90 7.59
C ILE A 94 -3.62 -4.71 6.48
N ILE A 95 -2.69 -4.10 5.74
CA ILE A 95 -1.90 -4.78 4.70
C ILE A 95 -0.42 -4.65 5.05
N THR A 96 0.28 -5.77 4.97
CA THR A 96 1.72 -5.87 5.20
C THR A 96 2.41 -6.68 4.11
N ASP A 97 3.71 -6.51 4.03
CA ASP A 97 4.68 -7.35 3.31
C ASP A 97 5.10 -8.59 4.13
N LYS A 98 4.88 -8.58 5.45
CA LYS A 98 5.18 -9.71 6.33
C LYS A 98 4.05 -10.74 6.37
N ASN A 99 4.42 -12.01 6.18
CA ASN A 99 3.49 -13.16 6.31
C ASN A 99 3.04 -13.39 7.75
N ASN A 100 3.86 -13.05 8.74
CA ASN A 100 3.51 -13.21 10.15
C ASN A 100 3.46 -11.84 10.83
N LEU A 101 2.26 -11.46 11.25
CA LEU A 101 2.01 -10.25 12.02
C LEU A 101 1.65 -10.62 13.46
N SER A 102 2.59 -10.44 14.39
CA SER A 102 2.40 -10.74 15.80
C SER A 102 1.68 -9.61 16.56
N ILE A 103 0.45 -9.28 16.14
CA ILE A 103 -0.41 -8.32 16.86
C ILE A 103 -1.59 -9.07 17.45
N ILE A 104 -1.79 -8.90 18.77
CA ILE A 104 -2.89 -9.51 19.50
C ILE A 104 -4.22 -9.12 18.85
N LYS A 105 -5.11 -10.08 18.65
CA LYS A 105 -6.44 -9.91 18.04
C LYS A 105 -6.45 -9.47 16.56
N PHE A 106 -5.40 -9.78 15.79
CA PHE A 106 -5.41 -9.74 14.33
C PHE A 106 -5.30 -11.14 13.71
N GLN A 107 -6.09 -11.40 12.67
CA GLN A 107 -6.04 -12.64 11.91
C GLN A 107 -5.78 -12.34 10.43
N GLN A 108 -4.97 -13.18 9.80
CA GLN A 108 -4.72 -13.11 8.37
C GLN A 108 -5.98 -13.56 7.63
N PHE A 109 -6.35 -12.79 6.61
CA PHE A 109 -7.49 -13.08 5.74
C PHE A 109 -7.04 -13.73 4.43
N LEU A 110 -6.10 -13.09 3.73
CA LEU A 110 -5.70 -13.49 2.39
C LEU A 110 -4.27 -13.04 2.07
N ASN A 111 -3.56 -13.85 1.30
CA ASN A 111 -2.29 -13.50 0.67
C ASN A 111 -2.53 -13.33 -0.84
N ILE A 112 -2.10 -12.19 -1.40
CA ILE A 112 -2.19 -11.92 -2.84
C ILE A 112 -0.88 -11.29 -3.33
N ILE A 113 -0.48 -11.64 -4.55
CA ILE A 113 0.62 -11.03 -5.30
C ILE A 113 0.04 -10.03 -6.31
N ASP A 114 0.55 -8.79 -6.30
CA ASP A 114 0.12 -7.65 -7.12
C ASP A 114 -1.39 -7.37 -7.08
N ASN A 115 -2.04 -7.72 -5.95
CA ASN A 115 -3.50 -7.68 -5.79
C ASN A 115 -4.31 -8.47 -6.85
N LYS A 116 -3.68 -9.39 -7.59
CA LYS A 116 -4.31 -10.17 -8.67
C LYS A 116 -4.07 -11.66 -8.58
N TYR A 117 -2.86 -12.09 -8.24
CA TYR A 117 -2.44 -13.49 -8.32
C TYR A 117 -2.42 -14.11 -6.93
N ILE A 118 -2.98 -15.31 -6.78
CA ILE A 118 -3.01 -16.01 -5.49
C ILE A 118 -1.75 -16.87 -5.32
N ASN A 119 -1.31 -17.52 -6.40
CA ASN A 119 -0.19 -18.44 -6.39
C ASN A 119 0.99 -17.85 -7.15
N GLU A 120 2.18 -18.10 -6.61
CA GLU A 120 3.46 -17.86 -7.28
C GLU A 120 3.92 -19.20 -7.83
N PHE A 121 4.22 -19.26 -9.13
CA PHE A 121 4.88 -20.42 -9.70
C PHE A 121 6.39 -20.13 -9.68
N ASN A 122 7.11 -20.91 -8.87
CA ASN A 122 8.56 -20.77 -8.75
C ASN A 122 9.20 -21.79 -9.70
N GLU A 123 9.68 -21.31 -10.84
CA GLU A 123 10.55 -22.09 -11.72
C GLU A 123 12.01 -21.73 -11.48
N ASP A 124 12.85 -22.76 -11.43
CA ASP A 124 14.30 -22.60 -11.29
C ASP A 124 15.00 -22.37 -12.65
N SER A 125 14.30 -22.53 -13.77
CA SER A 125 14.89 -22.51 -15.11
C SER A 125 14.41 -21.34 -15.97
N LEU A 126 15.33 -20.72 -16.70
CA LEU A 126 15.03 -19.61 -17.64
C LEU A 126 14.88 -20.10 -19.10
N LEU A 127 14.87 -21.42 -19.32
CA LEU A 127 14.84 -22.02 -20.66
C LEU A 127 13.61 -21.57 -21.46
N ASP A 128 12.47 -21.43 -20.78
CA ASP A 128 11.20 -21.01 -21.37
C ASP A 128 11.26 -19.63 -22.04
N ILE A 129 12.11 -18.72 -21.52
CA ILE A 129 12.31 -17.38 -22.10
C ILE A 129 13.00 -17.48 -23.47
N PHE A 130 13.95 -18.39 -23.61
CA PHE A 130 14.80 -18.51 -24.81
C PHE A 130 14.33 -19.61 -25.77
N TYR A 131 13.45 -20.51 -25.34
CA TYR A 131 13.05 -21.69 -26.09
C TYR A 131 12.52 -21.33 -27.48
N ILE A 132 11.63 -20.33 -27.56
CA ILE A 132 11.06 -19.87 -28.84
C ILE A 132 12.14 -19.28 -29.74
N ASN A 133 13.05 -18.49 -29.18
CA ASN A 133 14.14 -17.86 -29.96
C ASN A 133 15.10 -18.90 -30.52
N LEU A 134 15.48 -19.89 -29.70
CA LEU A 134 16.31 -21.01 -30.13
C LEU A 134 15.61 -21.85 -31.21
N PHE A 135 14.34 -22.17 -31.00
CA PHE A 135 13.53 -22.93 -31.95
C PHE A 135 13.43 -22.24 -33.31
N LEU A 136 13.15 -20.93 -33.33
CA LEU A 136 13.09 -20.14 -34.56
C LEU A 136 14.44 -20.07 -35.27
N TYR A 137 15.53 -19.87 -34.52
CA TYR A 137 16.89 -19.81 -35.08
C TYR A 137 17.26 -21.10 -35.81
N TYR A 138 17.06 -22.25 -35.16
CA TYR A 138 17.39 -23.55 -35.77
C TYR A 138 16.50 -23.88 -36.96
N ASN A 139 15.20 -23.56 -36.92
CA ASN A 139 14.31 -23.79 -38.05
C ASN A 139 14.69 -22.96 -39.27
N LEU A 140 15.03 -21.68 -39.09
CA LEU A 140 15.49 -20.83 -40.18
C LEU A 140 16.77 -21.37 -40.82
N ILE A 141 17.75 -21.79 -40.02
CA ILE A 141 19.00 -22.38 -40.53
C ILE A 141 18.71 -23.62 -41.38
N LEU A 142 17.81 -24.49 -40.92
CA LEU A 142 17.44 -25.70 -41.65
C LEU A 142 16.73 -25.39 -42.97
N GLU A 143 15.87 -24.38 -43.01
CA GLU A 143 15.24 -23.92 -44.26
C GLU A 143 16.25 -23.33 -45.24
N PHE A 144 17.17 -22.47 -44.77
CA PHE A 144 18.26 -21.93 -45.59
C PHE A 144 19.12 -23.05 -46.18
N TYR A 145 19.46 -24.06 -45.39
CA TYR A 145 20.24 -25.21 -45.84
C TYR A 145 19.52 -25.99 -46.96
N LYS A 146 18.22 -26.30 -46.78
CA LYS A 146 17.41 -26.96 -47.81
C LYS A 146 17.32 -26.13 -49.10
N ASN A 147 17.12 -24.82 -48.97
CA ASN A 147 17.04 -23.92 -50.11
C ASN A 147 18.38 -23.83 -50.87
N LEU A 148 19.52 -23.81 -50.17
CA LEU A 148 20.83 -23.84 -50.81
C LEU A 148 21.01 -25.10 -51.66
N ILE A 149 20.66 -26.29 -51.15
CA ILE A 149 20.71 -27.54 -51.91
C ILE A 149 19.83 -27.44 -53.17
N ASN A 150 18.58 -26.98 -53.03
CA ASN A 150 17.68 -26.83 -54.17
C ASN A 150 18.22 -25.87 -55.25
N THR A 151 18.84 -24.76 -54.85
CA THR A 151 19.44 -23.81 -55.81
C THR A 151 20.67 -24.39 -56.52
N GLN A 152 21.46 -25.25 -55.86
CA GLN A 152 22.56 -25.96 -56.50
C GLN A 152 22.05 -27.01 -57.50
N LEU A 153 21.01 -27.77 -57.14
CA LEU A 153 20.39 -28.74 -58.04
C LEU A 153 19.85 -28.08 -59.32
N LEU A 154 19.26 -26.88 -59.23
CA LEU A 154 18.81 -26.10 -60.39
C LEU A 154 19.94 -25.64 -61.32
N LYS A 155 21.18 -25.58 -60.86
CA LYS A 155 22.35 -25.24 -61.70
C LYS A 155 22.97 -26.47 -62.37
N ILE A 156 22.84 -27.63 -61.72
CA ILE A 156 23.42 -28.90 -62.18
C ILE A 156 22.53 -29.55 -63.24
N ASN A 157 21.20 -29.49 -63.04
CA ASN A 157 20.20 -29.90 -64.01
C ASN A 157 19.99 -28.84 -65.10
#